data_AF-A0AA35RY72-F1
#
_entry.id   AF-A0AA35RY72-F1
#
_cell.length_a   1.000
_cell.length_b   1.000
_cell.length_c   1.000
_cell.angle_alpha   90.00
_cell.angle_beta   90.00
_cell.angle_gamma   90.00
#
_symmetry.space_group_name_H-M   'P 1'
#
loop_
_entity.id
_entity.type
_entity.pdbx_description
1 polymer ?
#
loop_
_entity_poly.entity_id
_entity_poly.type
_entity_poly.pdbx_seq_one_letter_code
_entity_poly.pdbx_strand_id
1 'polypeptide(L)'
;MRLLLADEISQADIEIADNLLGLYWRLTEDYYGLKHCKVNVHLLGHLSHYVKLFGPLWTHSAFAFEDAIGGLVKKSHGTHDIANQFQHRLEQGDMFTLNNHRMLHGRKKIQLNGGTRHFTNMSLNIDEFKSTFHWLCTKYDPDYQPRNVLNNDFSFSSAVTSTA
;
A
#
# COMPACT_ATOMS: atom_id res chain seq x y z
N MET A 1 -17.96 -5.71 18.38
CA MET A 1 -16.60 -6.28 18.22
C MET A 1 -16.43 -7.70 18.77
N ARG A 2 -17.20 -8.14 19.78
CA ARG A 2 -17.12 -9.53 20.31
C ARG A 2 -17.29 -10.62 19.24
N LEU A 3 -18.12 -10.38 18.21
CA LEU A 3 -18.34 -11.31 17.10
C LEU A 3 -17.05 -11.68 16.34
N LEU A 4 -16.14 -10.71 16.17
CA LEU A 4 -14.89 -10.90 15.41
C LEU A 4 -13.72 -11.39 16.28
N LEU A 5 -13.96 -11.57 17.58
CA LEU A 5 -12.99 -12.01 18.59
C LEU A 5 -13.32 -13.41 19.15
N ALA A 6 -14.39 -14.05 18.67
CA ALA A 6 -14.77 -15.38 19.11
C ALA A 6 -13.78 -16.45 18.62
N ASP A 7 -13.72 -17.57 19.34
CA ASP A 7 -12.87 -18.72 18.97
C ASP A 7 -13.38 -19.40 17.70
N GLU A 8 -14.70 -19.44 17.53
CA GLU A 8 -15.38 -19.87 16.32
C GLU A 8 -16.23 -18.72 15.78
N ILE A 9 -16.05 -18.38 14.50
CA ILE A 9 -16.72 -17.27 13.85
C ILE A 9 -17.43 -17.80 12.61
N SER A 10 -18.76 -17.67 12.56
CA SER A 10 -19.52 -18.07 11.38
C SER A 10 -19.51 -16.97 10.32
N GLN A 11 -19.79 -17.34 9.07
CA GLN A 11 -19.94 -16.37 7.98
C GLN A 11 -21.04 -15.32 8.28
N ALA A 12 -22.12 -15.74 8.93
CA ALA A 12 -23.19 -14.85 9.34
C ALA A 12 -22.72 -13.81 10.38
N ASP A 13 -21.88 -14.22 11.34
CA ASP A 13 -21.31 -13.30 12.33
C ASP A 13 -20.44 -12.23 11.67
N ILE A 14 -19.67 -12.61 10.64
CA ILE A 14 -18.84 -11.69 9.88
C ILE A 14 -19.70 -10.70 9.10
N GLU A 15 -20.78 -11.16 8.47
CA GLU A 15 -21.71 -10.28 7.72
C GLU A 15 -22.45 -9.31 8.64
N ILE A 16 -22.87 -9.75 9.83
CA ILE A 16 -23.46 -8.87 10.84
C ILE A 16 -22.44 -7.82 11.28
N ALA A 17 -21.22 -8.23 11.59
CA ALA A 17 -20.16 -7.31 11.99
C ALA A 17 -19.83 -6.30 10.89
N ASP A 18 -19.74 -6.72 9.63
CA ASP A 18 -19.47 -5.86 8.48
C ASP A 18 -20.55 -4.78 8.30
N ASN A 19 -21.82 -5.18 8.40
CA ASN A 19 -22.95 -4.25 8.33
C ASN A 19 -22.94 -3.24 9.47
N LEU A 20 -22.67 -3.68 10.71
CA LEU A 20 -22.62 -2.80 11.89
C LEU A 20 -21.44 -1.82 11.81
N LEU A 21 -20.26 -2.28 11.39
CA LEU A 21 -19.08 -1.43 11.21
C LEU A 21 -19.28 -0.43 10.07
N GLY A 22 -19.90 -0.85 8.97
CA GLY A 22 -20.27 0.04 7.87
C GLY A 22 -21.32 1.09 8.26
N LEU A 23 -22.30 0.71 9.09
CA LEU A 23 -23.26 1.66 9.67
C LEU A 23 -22.56 2.66 10.60
N TYR A 24 -21.68 2.20 11.48
CA TYR A 24 -20.91 3.07 12.36
C TYR A 24 -20.08 4.08 11.56
N TRP A 25 -19.36 3.63 10.53
CA TRP A 25 -18.61 4.52 9.63
C TRP A 25 -19.50 5.59 9.00
N ARG A 26 -20.63 5.20 8.39
CA ARG A 26 -21.56 6.12 7.71
C ARG A 26 -22.15 7.16 8.66
N LEU A 27 -22.51 6.74 9.86
CA LEU A 27 -23.16 7.60 10.84
C LEU A 27 -22.18 8.47 11.65
N THR A 28 -20.87 8.20 11.57
CA THR A 28 -19.88 8.91 12.39
C THR A 28 -19.88 10.41 12.11
N GLU A 29 -20.02 10.80 10.84
CA GLU A 29 -20.06 12.21 10.47
C GLU A 29 -21.31 12.91 11.03
N ASP A 30 -22.48 12.29 10.89
CA ASP A 30 -23.75 12.88 11.32
C ASP A 30 -23.81 13.09 12.85
N TYR A 31 -23.29 12.15 13.63
CA TYR A 31 -23.36 12.21 15.10
C TYR A 31 -22.19 12.97 15.74
N TYR A 32 -20.99 12.85 15.19
CA TYR A 32 -19.77 13.37 15.83
C TYR A 32 -19.10 14.51 15.04
N GLY A 33 -19.48 14.69 13.77
CA GLY A 33 -18.93 15.70 12.87
C GLY A 33 -17.62 15.28 12.20
N LEU A 34 -17.30 15.97 11.10
CA LEU A 34 -16.15 15.70 10.23
C LEU A 34 -14.81 15.53 10.96
N LYS A 35 -14.58 16.28 12.05
CA LYS A 35 -13.33 16.21 12.83
C LYS A 35 -13.08 14.82 13.47
N HIS A 36 -14.11 14.00 13.59
CA HIS A 36 -14.04 12.64 14.13
C HIS A 36 -13.98 11.54 13.05
N CYS A 37 -14.15 11.88 11.77
CA CYS A 37 -14.01 10.95 10.63
C CYS A 37 -12.53 10.66 10.32
N LYS A 38 -11.82 10.10 11.29
CA LYS A 38 -10.39 9.76 11.17
C LYS A 38 -10.19 8.47 10.39
N VAL A 39 -8.97 8.27 9.88
CA VAL A 39 -8.56 7.02 9.21
C VAL A 39 -8.81 5.79 10.09
N ASN A 40 -8.65 5.88 11.40
CA ASN A 40 -8.96 4.76 12.31
C ASN A 40 -10.44 4.34 12.23
N VAL A 41 -11.36 5.28 12.03
CA VAL A 41 -12.79 5.00 11.84
C VAL A 41 -13.03 4.29 10.51
N HIS A 42 -12.30 4.66 9.46
CA HIS A 42 -12.34 3.97 8.17
C HIS A 42 -11.81 2.54 8.28
N LEU A 43 -10.67 2.37 8.99
CA LEU A 43 -10.02 1.08 9.19
C LEU A 43 -10.89 0.10 9.97
N LEU A 44 -11.75 0.58 10.88
CA LEU A 44 -12.74 -0.26 11.55
C LEU A 44 -13.65 -0.98 10.55
N GLY A 45 -13.98 -0.35 9.41
CA GLY A 45 -14.78 -0.97 8.35
C GLY A 45 -14.11 -2.17 7.66
N HIS A 46 -12.79 -2.32 7.76
CA HIS A 46 -12.05 -3.42 7.13
C HIS A 46 -11.84 -4.63 8.04
N LEU A 47 -12.27 -4.56 9.31
CA LEU A 47 -12.05 -5.64 10.27
C LEU A 47 -12.67 -6.97 9.84
N SER A 48 -13.92 -6.93 9.36
CA SER A 48 -14.61 -8.12 8.86
C SER A 48 -13.89 -8.74 7.67
N HIS A 49 -13.28 -7.91 6.81
CA HIS A 49 -12.46 -8.38 5.70
C HIS A 49 -11.19 -9.09 6.19
N TYR A 50 -10.49 -8.53 7.18
CA TYR A 50 -9.30 -9.17 7.75
C TYR A 50 -9.62 -10.49 8.45
N VAL A 51 -10.77 -10.60 9.11
CA VAL A 51 -11.19 -11.87 9.71
C VAL A 51 -11.43 -12.96 8.68
N LYS A 52 -12.00 -12.62 7.50
CA LYS A 52 -12.16 -13.57 6.39
C LYS A 52 -10.83 -14.10 5.85
N LEU A 53 -9.78 -13.27 5.85
CA LEU A 53 -8.48 -13.62 5.28
C LEU A 53 -7.56 -14.33 6.26
N PHE A 54 -7.54 -13.87 7.52
CA PHE A 54 -6.50 -14.23 8.48
C PHE A 54 -7.03 -14.90 9.75
N GLY A 55 -8.36 -15.04 9.88
CA GLY A 55 -8.99 -15.59 11.08
C GLY A 55 -9.27 -14.53 12.16
N PRO A 56 -9.61 -14.96 13.39
CA PRO A 56 -10.07 -14.08 14.46
C PRO A 56 -9.14 -12.91 14.76
N LEU A 57 -9.69 -11.76 15.18
CA LEU A 57 -8.92 -10.53 15.42
C LEU A 57 -7.85 -10.63 16.52
N TRP A 58 -7.89 -11.66 17.38
CA TRP A 58 -6.83 -11.86 18.37
C TRP A 58 -5.57 -12.49 17.78
N THR A 59 -5.64 -13.04 16.55
CA THR A 59 -4.50 -13.66 15.87
C THR A 59 -3.61 -12.66 15.13
N HIS A 60 -4.11 -11.46 14.85
CA HIS A 60 -3.41 -10.43 14.07
C HIS A 60 -3.77 -9.02 14.53
N SER A 61 -2.86 -8.06 14.31
CA SER A 61 -3.19 -6.66 14.49
C SER A 61 -3.87 -6.14 13.23
N ALA A 62 -5.16 -5.80 13.32
CA ALA A 62 -5.89 -5.22 12.21
C ALA A 62 -5.55 -3.74 11.93
N PHE A 63 -4.80 -3.10 12.84
CA PHE A 63 -4.36 -1.72 12.68
C PHE A 63 -2.83 -1.64 12.59
N ALA A 64 -2.35 -0.85 11.64
CA ALA A 64 -0.98 -0.35 11.70
C ALA A 64 -0.85 0.62 12.88
N PHE A 65 0.33 0.71 13.50
CA PHE A 65 0.60 1.66 14.58
C PHE A 65 0.19 3.08 14.18
N GLU A 66 -0.32 3.86 15.14
CA GLU A 66 -0.75 5.25 14.88
C GLU A 66 0.34 6.11 14.24
N ASP A 67 1.62 5.84 14.55
CA ASP A 67 2.77 6.50 13.92
C ASP A 67 2.88 6.20 12.42
N ALA A 68 2.58 4.96 12.01
CA ALA A 68 2.57 4.57 10.61
C ALA A 68 1.41 5.25 9.86
N ILE A 69 0.22 5.32 10.49
CA ILE A 69 -0.95 6.03 9.96
C ILE A 69 -0.68 7.53 9.89
N GLY A 70 -0.06 8.11 10.92
CA GLY A 70 0.35 9.52 10.96
C GLY A 70 1.36 9.86 9.87
N GLY A 71 2.32 8.97 9.61
CA GLY A 71 3.22 9.06 8.45
C GLY A 71 2.47 9.01 7.12
N LEU A 72 1.46 8.15 7.01
CA LEU A 72 0.64 7.99 5.80
C LEU A 72 -0.24 9.22 5.54
N VAL A 73 -0.86 9.80 6.58
CA VAL A 73 -1.66 11.03 6.49
C VAL A 73 -0.79 12.23 6.14
N LYS A 74 0.41 12.36 6.73
CA LYS A 74 1.38 13.40 6.37
C LYS A 74 1.84 13.30 4.91
N LYS A 75 1.87 12.08 4.36
CA LYS A 75 2.22 11.77 2.96
C LYS A 75 1.00 11.63 2.04
N SER A 76 -0.23 11.77 2.56
CA SER A 76 -1.48 11.60 1.79
C SER A 76 -1.72 12.72 0.78
N HIS A 77 -0.99 13.81 0.97
CA HIS A 77 -0.70 14.81 -0.04
C HIS A 77 0.40 14.23 -0.93
N GLY A 78 0.02 13.55 -2.03
CA GLY A 78 0.98 13.06 -3.02
C GLY A 78 1.98 14.16 -3.39
N THR A 79 3.19 13.79 -3.82
CA THR A 79 4.31 14.73 -4.02
C THR A 79 3.85 15.99 -4.77
N HIS A 80 3.55 17.10 -4.07
CA HIS A 80 3.02 18.32 -4.69
C HIS A 80 4.08 19.06 -5.54
N ASP A 81 5.30 18.54 -5.49
CA ASP A 81 6.39 18.96 -6.35
C ASP A 81 6.22 18.36 -7.75
N ILE A 82 5.66 19.18 -8.64
CA ILE A 82 5.46 18.85 -10.06
C ILE A 82 6.79 18.48 -10.73
N ALA A 83 7.93 19.04 -10.29
CA ALA A 83 9.23 18.73 -10.87
C ALA A 83 9.65 17.27 -10.62
N ASN A 84 9.12 16.66 -9.56
CA ASN A 84 9.35 15.26 -9.19
C ASN A 84 8.20 14.31 -9.61
N GLN A 85 7.23 14.80 -10.39
CA GLN A 85 6.17 13.98 -10.96
C GLN A 85 6.49 13.58 -12.40
N PHE A 86 6.37 12.30 -12.70
CA PHE A 86 6.37 11.78 -14.07
C PHE A 86 4.96 11.37 -14.48
N GLN A 87 4.49 11.86 -15.63
CA GLN A 87 3.17 11.52 -16.16
C GLN A 87 3.30 10.90 -17.55
N HIS A 88 2.69 9.73 -17.73
CA HIS A 88 2.60 9.06 -19.02
C HIS A 88 1.19 8.50 -19.23
N ARG A 89 0.72 8.54 -20.49
CA ARG A 89 -0.55 7.94 -20.90
C ARG A 89 -0.24 6.58 -21.51
N LEU A 90 -0.71 5.52 -20.85
CA LEU A 90 -0.60 4.16 -21.35
C LEU A 90 -1.65 3.90 -22.43
N GLU A 91 -1.18 3.44 -23.58
CA GLU A 91 -1.95 2.93 -24.70
C GLU A 91 -2.10 1.40 -24.63
N GLN A 92 -2.91 0.82 -25.50
CA GLN A 92 -3.12 -0.62 -25.54
C GLN A 92 -1.83 -1.34 -25.93
N GLY A 93 -1.42 -2.32 -25.12
CA GLY A 93 -0.17 -3.07 -25.29
C GLY A 93 0.99 -2.52 -24.47
N ASP A 94 0.86 -1.31 -23.90
CA ASP A 94 1.89 -0.78 -23.01
C ASP A 94 1.94 -1.53 -21.69
N MET A 95 3.16 -1.76 -21.22
CA MET A 95 3.44 -2.29 -19.90
C MET A 95 4.42 -1.36 -19.19
N PHE A 96 4.21 -1.13 -17.90
CA PHE A 96 5.18 -0.48 -17.04
C PHE A 96 5.45 -1.36 -15.82
N THR A 97 6.70 -1.42 -15.40
CA THR A 97 7.13 -2.11 -14.18
C THR A 97 7.69 -1.09 -13.22
N LEU A 98 7.29 -1.13 -11.96
CA LEU A 98 7.77 -0.19 -10.96
C LEU A 98 8.04 -0.86 -9.61
N ASN A 99 8.97 -0.27 -8.85
CA ASN A 99 9.26 -0.71 -7.50
C ASN A 99 8.24 -0.07 -6.55
N ASN A 100 7.26 -0.85 -6.11
CA ASN A 100 6.17 -0.42 -5.24
C ASN A 100 6.63 0.12 -3.87
N HIS A 101 7.83 -0.25 -3.41
CA HIS A 101 8.38 0.28 -2.16
C HIS A 101 9.06 1.64 -2.31
N ARG A 102 9.43 2.02 -3.53
CA ARG A 102 10.15 3.27 -3.82
C ARG A 102 9.30 4.31 -4.55
N MET A 103 8.38 3.87 -5.40
CA MET A 103 7.62 4.75 -6.28
C MET A 103 6.14 4.77 -5.91
N LEU A 104 5.67 5.95 -5.47
CA LEU A 104 4.24 6.21 -5.41
C LEU A 104 3.70 6.36 -6.82
N HIS A 105 2.56 5.73 -7.10
CA HIS A 105 1.90 5.83 -8.39
C HIS A 105 0.42 6.15 -8.19
N GLY A 106 -0.16 6.83 -9.17
CA GLY A 106 -1.56 7.26 -9.14
C GLY A 106 -2.07 7.54 -10.53
N ARG A 107 -3.35 7.88 -10.62
CA ARG A 107 -4.01 8.23 -11.88
C ARG A 107 -4.88 9.45 -11.73
N LYS A 108 -5.02 10.21 -12.81
CA LYS A 108 -6.01 11.30 -12.88
C LYS A 108 -7.44 10.74 -12.91
N LYS A 109 -8.40 11.57 -12.50
CA LYS A 109 -9.83 11.28 -12.60
C LYS A 109 -10.19 10.98 -14.06
N ILE A 110 -11.01 9.95 -14.26
CA ILE A 110 -11.46 9.52 -15.59
C ILE A 110 -12.84 10.13 -15.85
N GLN A 111 -13.05 10.69 -17.04
CA GLN A 111 -14.40 10.98 -17.57
C GLN A 111 -14.85 9.79 -18.41
N LEU A 112 -16.04 9.26 -18.11
CA LEU A 112 -16.59 8.07 -18.77
C LEU A 112 -17.33 8.51 -20.04
N ASN A 113 -16.74 8.24 -21.21
CA ASN A 113 -17.33 8.57 -22.51
C ASN A 113 -17.93 7.31 -23.20
N GLY A 114 -18.39 6.33 -22.42
CA GLY A 114 -18.92 5.06 -22.94
C GLY A 114 -17.89 4.00 -23.34
N GLY A 115 -16.58 4.29 -23.21
CA GLY A 115 -15.51 3.32 -23.44
C GLY A 115 -15.12 2.51 -22.21
N THR A 116 -14.56 1.31 -22.40
CA THR A 116 -14.00 0.46 -21.34
C THR A 116 -12.49 0.64 -21.27
N ARG A 117 -11.94 0.75 -20.06
CA ARG A 117 -10.48 0.76 -19.82
C ARG A 117 -10.14 -0.35 -18.84
N HIS A 118 -9.31 -1.30 -19.26
CA HIS A 118 -8.94 -2.47 -18.47
C HIS A 118 -7.41 -2.54 -18.33
N PHE A 119 -6.92 -2.68 -17.10
CA PHE A 119 -5.51 -2.98 -16.82
C PHE A 119 -5.41 -4.33 -16.14
N THR A 120 -4.51 -5.16 -16.65
CA THR A 120 -4.03 -6.33 -15.92
C THR A 120 -2.78 -5.95 -15.15
N ASN A 121 -2.72 -6.30 -13.87
CA ASN A 121 -1.52 -6.13 -13.06
C ASN A 121 -0.95 -7.51 -12.67
N MET A 122 0.31 -7.52 -12.30
CA MET A 122 0.98 -8.64 -11.66
C MET A 122 2.02 -8.08 -10.69
N SER A 123 2.13 -8.71 -9.52
CA SER A 123 3.18 -8.43 -8.55
C SER A 123 4.23 -9.52 -8.63
N LEU A 124 5.50 -9.12 -8.62
CA LEU A 124 6.65 -10.02 -8.62
C LEU A 124 7.43 -9.83 -7.32
N ASN A 125 8.00 -10.92 -6.80
CA ASN A 125 8.92 -10.82 -5.68
C ASN A 125 10.22 -10.15 -6.13
N ILE A 126 10.68 -9.14 -5.38
CA ILE A 126 11.91 -8.42 -5.71
C ILE A 126 13.15 -9.32 -5.64
N ASP A 127 13.14 -10.36 -4.82
CA ASP A 127 14.27 -11.28 -4.71
C ASP A 127 14.36 -12.21 -5.92
N GLU A 128 13.22 -12.60 -6.49
CA GLU A 128 13.16 -13.35 -7.75
C GLU A 128 13.66 -12.51 -8.93
N PHE A 129 13.22 -11.25 -9.01
CA PHE A 129 13.74 -10.29 -9.98
C PHE A 129 15.25 -10.11 -9.85
N LYS A 130 15.76 -9.90 -8.63
CA LYS A 130 17.21 -9.74 -8.37
C LYS A 130 18.01 -10.96 -8.78
N SER A 131 17.54 -12.16 -8.41
CA SER A 131 18.23 -13.41 -8.75
C SER A 131 18.35 -13.56 -10.27
N THR A 132 17.25 -13.33 -10.98
CA THR A 132 17.21 -13.38 -12.45
C THR A 132 18.11 -12.32 -13.07
N PHE A 133 18.04 -11.08 -12.56
CA PHE A 133 18.88 -9.97 -13.04
C PHE A 133 20.37 -10.23 -12.80
N HIS A 134 20.74 -10.71 -11.62
CA HIS A 134 22.12 -11.04 -11.30
C HIS A 134 22.67 -12.11 -12.24
N TRP A 135 21.89 -13.17 -12.48
CA TRP A 135 22.26 -14.20 -13.44
C TRP A 135 22.42 -13.65 -14.87
N LEU A 136 21.53 -12.75 -15.31
CA LEU A 136 21.63 -12.09 -16.61
C LEU A 136 22.92 -11.26 -16.71
N CYS A 137 23.27 -10.50 -15.67
CA CYS A 137 24.50 -9.74 -15.63
C CYS A 137 25.72 -10.66 -15.75
N THR A 138 25.82 -11.70 -14.93
CA THR A 138 26.93 -12.67 -15.01
C THR A 138 27.07 -13.30 -16.40
N LYS A 139 25.93 -13.51 -17.08
CA LYS A 139 25.91 -14.13 -18.42
C LYS A 139 26.36 -13.20 -19.55
N TYR A 140 25.96 -11.93 -19.52
CA TYR A 140 26.14 -11.01 -20.65
C TYR A 140 27.17 -9.90 -20.41
N ASP A 141 27.49 -9.60 -19.15
CA ASP A 141 28.51 -8.63 -18.75
C ASP A 141 29.20 -9.09 -17.46
N PRO A 142 30.20 -9.99 -17.57
CA PRO A 142 30.85 -10.60 -16.42
C PRO A 142 31.56 -9.61 -15.49
N ASP A 143 31.95 -8.45 -16.01
CA ASP A 143 32.64 -7.39 -15.25
C ASP A 143 31.64 -6.44 -14.56
N TYR A 144 30.34 -6.54 -14.88
CA TYR A 144 29.31 -5.71 -14.27
C TYR A 144 29.02 -6.12 -12.83
N GLN A 145 29.23 -5.18 -11.91
CA GLN A 145 28.83 -5.30 -10.51
C GLN A 145 27.41 -4.73 -10.34
N PRO A 146 26.36 -5.58 -10.16
CA PRO A 146 25.00 -5.08 -10.03
C PRO A 146 24.85 -4.25 -8.74
N ARG A 147 24.31 -3.03 -8.89
CA ARG A 147 23.98 -2.18 -7.73
C ARG A 147 22.93 -2.85 -6.85
N ASN A 148 23.02 -2.63 -5.54
CA ASN A 148 22.01 -3.11 -4.59
C ASN A 148 20.63 -2.55 -4.96
N VAL A 149 19.69 -3.46 -5.25
CA VAL A 149 18.28 -3.15 -5.57
C VAL A 149 17.41 -3.16 -4.28
N LEU A 150 18.04 -3.06 -3.10
CA LEU A 150 17.38 -3.19 -1.79
C LEU A 150 16.80 -1.86 -1.29
N ASN A 151 15.77 -1.93 -0.44
CA ASN A 151 15.14 -0.75 0.17
C ASN A 151 15.99 -0.07 1.28
N ASN A 152 17.23 -0.48 1.49
CA ASN A 152 18.06 -0.06 2.62
C ASN A 152 19.04 1.08 2.32
N ASP A 153 18.85 1.83 1.22
CA ASP A 153 19.68 3.00 0.92
C ASP A 153 19.29 4.23 1.77
N PHE A 154 19.40 4.10 3.09
CA PHE A 154 19.70 5.22 3.99
C PHE A 154 21.15 5.05 4.44
N SER A 155 22.09 5.17 3.51
CA SER A 155 23.48 5.42 3.87
C SER A 155 23.59 6.87 4.35
N PHE A 156 23.53 7.08 5.67
CA PHE A 156 24.11 8.28 6.28
C PHE A 156 25.59 8.30 5.90
N SER A 157 25.96 9.13 4.93
CA SER A 157 27.36 9.50 4.74
C SER A 157 27.74 10.44 5.88
N SER A 158 28.13 9.88 7.03
CA SER A 158 28.99 10.59 7.95
C SER A 158 30.37 10.69 7.30
N ALA A 159 30.56 11.72 6.47
CA ALA A 159 31.90 12.12 6.08
C ALA A 159 32.57 12.72 7.33
N VAL A 160 33.27 11.85 8.06
CA VAL A 160 34.35 12.21 8.96
C VAL A 160 35.41 12.89 8.11
N THR A 161 35.46 14.22 8.13
CA THR A 161 36.70 14.93 7.81
C THR A 161 37.52 15.00 9.09
N SER A 162 38.37 14.00 9.26
CA SER A 162 39.54 14.07 10.13
C SER A 162 40.77 14.39 9.27
N THR A 163 41.67 15.18 9.86
CA THR A 163 43.01 15.60 9.41
C THR A 163 43.03 16.76 8.41
N ALA A 164 43.80 17.84 8.61
CA ALA A 164 44.93 18.11 9.53
C ALA A 164 44.89 19.55 10.04
#